data_AF-A0A4P7D5N2-F1
#
_entry.id   AF-A0A4P7D5N2-F1
#
_cell.length_a   1.000
_cell.length_b   1.000
_cell.length_c   1.000
_cell.angle_alpha   90.00
_cell.angle_beta   90.00
_cell.angle_gamma   90.00
#
_symmetry.space_group_name_H-M   'P 1'
#
loop_
_entity.id
_entity.type
_entity.pdbx_description
1 polymer ?
#
loop_
_entity_poly.entity_id
_entity_poly.type
_entity_poly.pdbx_seq_one_letter_code
_entity_poly.pdbx_strand_id
1 'polypeptide(L)'
;MEAHTEIYEGWTMEVFVKSRVNRMGATQFYIVQPVTYQEAPSSRVRQPAMEGHVDGPFRSAEEAFEAAFRDCRRDIDREINARKPRSDE
;
A
#
# COMPACT_ATOMS: atom_id res chain seq x y z
N MET A 1 8.69 14.42 -1.16
CA MET A 1 8.17 13.15 -0.60
C MET A 1 6.76 13.45 -0.22
N GLU A 2 5.86 12.60 -0.68
CA GLU A 2 4.42 12.79 -0.60
C GLU A 2 3.85 11.62 0.20
N ALA A 3 2.91 11.90 1.08
CA ALA A 3 2.22 10.89 1.88
C ALA A 3 0.74 10.91 1.48
N HIS A 4 0.15 9.75 1.32
CA HIS A 4 -1.27 9.61 1.07
C HIS A 4 -1.85 8.57 2.02
N THR A 5 -2.98 8.94 2.61
CA THR A 5 -3.76 8.09 3.48
C THR A 5 -5.11 7.82 2.84
N GLU A 6 -5.51 6.54 2.81
CA GLU A 6 -6.82 6.12 2.33
C GLU A 6 -7.50 5.22 3.35
N ILE A 7 -8.84 5.14 3.27
CA ILE A 7 -9.65 4.23 4.09
C ILE A 7 -10.27 3.17 3.18
N TYR A 8 -10.15 1.90 3.57
CA TYR A 8 -10.73 0.76 2.87
C TYR A 8 -11.32 -0.23 3.87
N GLU A 9 -12.62 -0.53 3.77
CA GLU A 9 -13.31 -1.48 4.67
C GLU A 9 -13.11 -1.20 6.18
N GLY A 10 -12.96 0.07 6.57
CA GLY A 10 -12.69 0.48 7.96
C GLY A 10 -11.21 0.40 8.37
N TRP A 11 -10.33 0.03 7.45
CA TRP A 11 -8.88 0.04 7.62
C TRP A 11 -8.28 1.33 7.05
N THR A 12 -7.38 1.95 7.80
CA THR A 12 -6.57 3.08 7.34
C THR A 12 -5.29 2.56 6.72
N MET A 13 -4.97 3.00 5.50
CA MET A 13 -3.75 2.68 4.77
C MET A 13 -2.90 3.94 4.66
N GLU A 14 -1.59 3.83 4.89
CA GLU A 14 -0.63 4.92 4.78
C GLU A 14 0.51 4.53 3.83
N VAL A 15 0.71 5.35 2.81
CA VAL A 15 1.72 5.14 1.75
C VAL A 15 2.55 6.40 1.60
N PHE A 16 3.86 6.21 1.41
CA PHE A 16 4.80 7.29 1.10
C PHE A 16 5.39 7.09 -0.29
N VAL A 17 5.47 8.15 -1.08
CA VAL A 17 6.10 8.15 -2.40
C VAL A 17 7.16 9.24 -2.47
N LYS A 18 8.30 8.92 -3.09
CA LYS A 18 9.40 9.85 -3.32
C LYS A 18 9.74 9.91 -4.80
N SER A 19 9.82 11.12 -5.35
CA SER A 19 10.39 11.35 -6.67
C SER A 19 11.92 11.41 -6.62
N ARG A 20 12.56 10.90 -7.67
CA ARG A 20 14.00 11.06 -7.93
C ARG A 20 14.18 11.32 -9.42
N VAL A 21 15.12 12.21 -9.75
CA VAL A 21 15.55 12.42 -11.13
C VAL A 21 16.63 11.40 -11.45
N ASN A 22 16.45 10.64 -12.53
CA ASN A 22 17.43 9.67 -12.97
C ASN A 22 18.58 10.34 -13.74
N ARG A 23 19.61 9.55 -14.12
CA ARG A 23 20.79 10.06 -14.85
C ARG A 23 20.46 10.66 -16.23
N MET A 24 19.29 10.36 -16.78
CA MET A 24 18.80 10.90 -18.05
C MET A 24 17.94 12.17 -17.87
N GLY A 25 17.79 12.67 -16.63
CA GLY A 25 16.96 13.84 -16.35
C GLY A 25 15.46 13.56 -16.25
N ALA A 26 15.02 12.31 -16.31
CA ALA A 26 13.62 11.94 -16.16
C ALA A 26 13.25 11.76 -14.67
N THR A 27 12.10 12.32 -14.27
CA THR A 27 11.54 12.12 -12.94
C THR A 27 10.90 10.73 -12.84
N GLN A 28 11.28 9.98 -11.82
CA GLN A 28 10.75 8.65 -11.49
C GLN A 28 10.23 8.66 -10.06
N PHE A 29 9.17 7.92 -9.80
CA PHE A 29 8.52 7.85 -8.48
C PHE A 29 8.75 6.48 -7.86
N TYR A 30 8.97 6.45 -6.56
CA TYR A 30 9.28 5.22 -5.83
C TYR A 30 8.42 5.16 -4.57
N ILE A 31 7.83 3.99 -4.30
CA ILE A 31 7.18 3.70 -3.03
C ILE A 31 8.26 3.63 -1.96
N VAL A 32 8.07 4.35 -0.86
CA VAL A 32 8.97 4.40 0.29
C VAL A 32 8.39 3.54 1.39
N GLN A 33 9.19 2.60 1.88
CA GLN A 33 8.80 1.79 3.03
C GLN A 33 9.00 2.54 4.37
N PRO A 34 8.19 2.24 5.40
CA PRO A 34 7.13 1.23 5.39
C PRO A 34 5.83 1.70 4.71
N VAL A 35 5.20 0.81 3.94
CA VAL A 35 3.78 0.93 3.60
C VAL A 35 3.00 0.26 4.72
N THR A 36 1.98 0.92 5.25
CA THR A 36 1.25 0.40 6.41
C THR A 36 -0.25 0.40 6.22
N TYR A 37 -0.92 -0.50 6.94
CA TYR A 37 -2.38 -0.47 7.10
C TYR A 37 -2.76 -0.89 8.53
N GLN A 38 -3.88 -0.39 9.02
CA GLN A 38 -4.38 -0.65 10.38
C GLN A 38 -5.91 -0.62 10.43
N GLU A 39 -6.51 -1.50 11.22
CA GLU A 39 -7.97 -1.52 11.43
C GLU A 39 -8.31 -0.56 12.54
N ALA A 40 -9.17 0.45 12.32
CA ALA A 40 -9.67 1.25 13.42
C ALA A 40 -10.72 0.45 14.23
N PRO A 41 -10.76 0.53 15.58
CA PRO A 41 -9.91 1.32 16.48
C PRO A 41 -8.64 0.59 16.98
N SER A 42 -8.28 -0.55 16.39
CA SER A 42 -7.09 -1.30 16.80
C SER A 42 -5.82 -0.48 16.55
N SER A 43 -4.89 -0.48 17.50
CA SER A 43 -3.58 0.18 17.33
C SER A 43 -2.55 -0.70 16.64
N ARG A 44 -2.97 -1.83 16.03
CA ARG A 44 -2.04 -2.78 15.44
C ARG A 44 -1.76 -2.41 13.98
N VAL A 45 -0.66 -1.69 13.80
CA VAL A 45 -0.10 -1.39 12.48
C VAL A 45 0.44 -2.66 11.82
N ARG A 46 0.07 -2.88 10.56
CA ARG A 46 0.52 -3.99 9.72
C ARG A 46 1.18 -3.46 8.45
N GLN A 47 1.95 -4.31 7.78
CA GLN A 47 2.61 -4.01 6.51
C GLN A 47 2.20 -5.07 5.49
N PRO A 48 1.79 -4.69 4.27
CA PRO A 48 1.41 -5.65 3.26
C PRO A 48 2.65 -6.36 2.70
N ALA A 49 2.46 -7.58 2.21
CA ALA A 49 3.44 -8.21 1.34
C ALA A 49 3.46 -7.46 -0.01
N MET A 50 4.41 -6.55 -0.17
CA MET A 50 4.59 -5.82 -1.42
C MET A 50 5.14 -6.78 -2.49
N GLU A 51 4.32 -7.20 -3.44
CA GLU A 51 4.72 -8.15 -4.49
C GLU A 51 5.59 -7.46 -5.57
N GLY A 52 6.83 -7.12 -5.22
CA GLY A 52 7.82 -6.57 -6.15
C GLY A 52 7.56 -5.13 -6.60
N HIS A 53 6.45 -4.50 -6.21
CA HIS A 53 6.14 -3.09 -6.50
C HIS A 53 7.12 -2.10 -5.84
N VAL A 54 7.90 -2.54 -4.84
CA VAL A 54 8.94 -1.72 -4.17
C VAL A 54 10.19 -1.56 -5.05
N ASP A 55 10.43 -2.47 -6.00
CA ASP A 55 11.67 -2.51 -6.78
C ASP A 55 11.63 -1.67 -8.08
N GLY A 56 10.47 -1.14 -8.47
CA GLY A 56 10.27 -0.46 -9.75
C GLY A 56 10.06 1.06 -9.65
N PRO A 57 10.65 1.87 -10.56
CA PRO A 57 10.27 3.26 -10.72
C PRO A 57 8.92 3.39 -11.46
N PHE A 58 7.99 4.13 -10.89
CA PHE A 58 6.72 4.53 -11.50
C PHE A 58 6.89 5.82 -12.32
N ARG A 59 6.01 6.03 -13.31
CA ARG A 59 6.04 7.22 -14.18
C ARG A 59 5.34 8.42 -13.54
N SER A 60 4.43 8.17 -12.60
CA SER A 60 3.74 9.20 -11.83
C SER A 60 3.63 8.81 -10.35
N ALA A 61 3.41 9.80 -9.48
CA ALA A 61 3.12 9.55 -8.07
C ALA A 61 1.81 8.77 -7.91
N GLU A 62 0.81 9.07 -8.72
CA GLU A 62 -0.50 8.41 -8.70
C GLU A 62 -0.40 6.91 -8.99
N GLU A 63 0.37 6.51 -10.01
CA GLU A 63 0.63 5.09 -10.29
C GLU A 63 1.31 4.39 -9.10
N ALA A 64 2.25 5.07 -8.43
CA ALA A 64 2.94 4.52 -7.26
C ALA A 64 2.00 4.36 -6.06
N PHE A 65 1.14 5.35 -5.80
CA PHE A 65 0.13 5.27 -4.75
C PHE A 65 -0.88 4.17 -5.04
N GLU A 66 -1.42 4.11 -6.26
CA GLU A 66 -2.42 3.11 -6.64
C GLU A 66 -1.87 1.68 -6.50
N ALA A 67 -0.62 1.45 -6.91
CA ALA A 67 0.03 0.16 -6.76
C ALA A 67 0.18 -0.24 -5.28
N ALA A 68 0.64 0.69 -4.43
CA ALA A 68 0.79 0.43 -3.00
C ALA A 68 -0.56 0.18 -2.30
N PHE A 69 -1.58 0.99 -2.62
CA PHE A 69 -2.92 0.78 -2.05
C PHE A 69 -3.54 -0.52 -2.53
N ARG A 70 -3.32 -0.93 -3.78
CA ARG A 70 -3.78 -2.23 -4.28
C ARG A 70 -3.19 -3.39 -3.49
N ASP A 71 -1.90 -3.33 -3.15
CA ASP A 71 -1.26 -4.32 -2.29
C ASP A 71 -1.87 -4.34 -0.88
N CYS A 72 -2.09 -3.16 -0.26
CA CYS A 72 -2.76 -3.06 1.03
C CYS A 72 -4.17 -3.67 1.00
N ARG A 73 -4.99 -3.30 0.00
CA ARG A 73 -6.37 -3.77 -0.14
C ARG A 73 -6.42 -5.30 -0.26
N ARG A 74 -5.52 -5.88 -1.06
CA ARG A 74 -5.43 -7.34 -1.20
C ARG A 74 -5.10 -8.05 0.12
N ASP A 75 -4.21 -7.48 0.92
CA ASP A 75 -3.85 -8.07 2.21
C ASP A 75 -4.97 -7.89 3.25
N ILE A 76 -5.65 -6.74 3.23
CA ILE A 76 -6.87 -6.49 4.02
C ILE A 76 -7.97 -7.49 3.64
N ASP A 77 -8.24 -7.70 2.35
CA ASP A 77 -9.23 -8.67 1.88
C ASP A 77 -8.91 -10.09 2.35
N ARG A 78 -7.63 -10.49 2.34
CA ARG A 78 -7.20 -11.79 2.89
C ARG A 78 -7.50 -11.89 4.38
N GLU A 79 -7.20 -10.85 5.15
CA GLU A 79 -7.49 -10.79 6.59
C GLU A 79 -9.00 -10.85 6.87
N ILE A 80 -9.81 -10.07 6.16
CA ILE A 80 -11.27 -10.06 6.30
C ILE A 80 -11.85 -11.44 5.96
N ASN A 81 -11.41 -12.05 4.86
CA ASN A 81 -11.88 -13.37 4.45
C ASN A 81 -11.43 -14.48 5.40
N ALA A 82 -10.24 -14.38 6.01
CA ALA A 82 -9.78 -15.33 7.02
C ALA A 82 -10.59 -15.27 8.32
N ARG A 83 -11.21 -14.13 8.63
CA ARG A 83 -12.09 -13.95 9.80
C ARG A 83 -13.52 -14.44 9.58
N LYS A 84 -13.97 -14.58 8.33
CA LYS A 84 -15.29 -15.16 8.06
C LYS A 84 -15.26 -16.61 8.51
N PRO A 85 -16.21 -17.06 9.34
CA PRO A 85 -16.30 -18.47 9.67
C PRO A 85 -16.45 -19.24 8.35
N ARG A 86 -15.67 -20.31 8.20
CA ARG A 86 -16.03 -21.33 7.21
C ARG A 86 -17.40 -21.82 7.65
N SER A 87 -18.44 -21.39 6.96
CA SER A 87 -19.69 -22.11 6.95
C SER A 87 -19.35 -23.44 6.28
N ASP A 88 -18.86 -24.38 7.08
CA ASP A 88 -18.78 -25.79 6.72
C ASP A 88 -20.22 -26.25 6.53
N GLU A 89 -20.52 -26.60 5.27
CA GLU A 89 -21.77 -27.18 4.79
C GLU A 89 -21.83 -28.67 5.15
#